data_AF-A0A2F0A5L8-F1
#
_entry.id   AF-A0A2F0A5L8-F1
#
_cell.length_a   1.000
_cell.length_b   1.000
_cell.length_c   1.000
_cell.angle_alpha   90.00
_cell.angle_beta   90.00
_cell.angle_gamma   90.00
#
_symmetry.space_group_name_H-M   'P 1'
#
loop_
_entity.id
_entity.type
_entity.pdbx_description
1 polymer ?
#
loop_
_entity_poly.entity_id
_entity_poly.type
_entity_poly.pdbx_seq_one_letter_code
_entity_poly.pdbx_strand_id
1 'polypeptide(L)'
;RLGESWEKGTVILSWKHTLRGPAIANDGQNLVIHEFAHQLDQWDGVADGAPLRAFVNEHKDWSKNFQEAFEKHAKRLKAGRKLVIDSYGATNPAEFFAVSTETFFEKPKKLLNRYPAIYKELKSFYMLDPLEW
;
A
#
# COMPACT_ATOMS: atom_id res chain seq x y z
N ARG A 1 19.95 -0.11 -0.45
CA ARG A 1 18.84 -0.97 -0.93
C ARG A 1 17.88 -1.15 0.24
N LEU A 2 16.59 -0.81 0.04
CA LEU A 2 15.59 -0.66 1.11
C LEU A 2 14.83 -1.98 1.37
N GLY A 3 14.66 -2.81 0.34
CA GLY A 3 14.13 -4.17 0.38
C GLY A 3 14.10 -4.72 -1.06
N GLU A 4 14.12 -6.04 -1.21
CA GLU A 4 13.90 -6.72 -2.50
C GLU A 4 13.03 -7.96 -2.22
N SER A 5 11.79 -7.97 -2.74
CA SER A 5 10.94 -9.15 -2.80
C SER A 5 11.24 -9.91 -4.09
N TRP A 6 11.76 -11.14 -3.97
CA TRP A 6 12.07 -12.02 -5.10
C TRP A 6 11.01 -13.11 -5.29
N GLU A 7 10.91 -13.63 -6.53
CA GLU A 7 9.94 -14.63 -6.98
C GLU A 7 9.76 -15.79 -6.00
N LYS A 8 8.57 -15.84 -5.39
CA LYS A 8 7.99 -16.86 -4.49
C LYS A 8 8.60 -16.97 -3.08
N GLY A 9 7.87 -16.39 -2.13
CA GLY A 9 7.74 -16.88 -0.76
C GLY A 9 8.82 -16.49 0.24
N THR A 10 9.80 -15.67 -0.16
CA THR A 10 10.86 -15.20 0.73
C THR A 10 10.78 -13.69 0.92
N VAL A 11 10.53 -13.26 2.16
CA VAL A 11 10.57 -11.85 2.56
C VAL A 11 11.95 -11.54 3.11
N ILE A 12 12.69 -10.63 2.47
CA ILE A 12 14.02 -10.20 2.92
C ILE A 12 13.91 -8.83 3.56
N LEU A 13 14.18 -8.76 4.87
CA LEU A 13 14.09 -7.52 5.63
C LEU A 13 15.46 -7.06 6.11
N SER A 14 15.71 -5.76 6.00
CA SER A 14 16.84 -5.14 6.71
C SER A 14 16.51 -5.00 8.19
N TRP A 15 17.29 -5.66 9.05
CA TRP A 15 17.10 -5.62 10.51
C TRP A 15 16.96 -4.20 11.08
N LYS A 16 17.85 -3.29 10.68
CA LYS A 16 17.84 -1.89 11.12
C LYS A 16 16.56 -1.15 10.72
N HIS A 17 16.00 -1.43 9.54
CA HIS A 17 14.78 -0.77 9.05
C HIS A 17 13.53 -1.41 9.64
N THR A 18 13.56 -2.73 9.88
CA THR A 18 12.50 -3.48 10.58
C THR A 18 12.24 -2.91 11.97
N LEU A 19 13.30 -2.56 12.71
CA LEU A 19 13.17 -1.96 14.04
C LEU A 19 12.65 -0.52 14.03
N ARG A 20 12.69 0.19 12.89
CA ARG A 20 12.29 1.60 12.80
C ARG A 20 10.79 1.80 12.59
N GLY A 21 10.14 0.97 11.77
CA GLY A 21 8.69 1.09 11.50
C GLY A 21 7.84 1.11 12.78
N PRO A 22 7.87 0.06 13.62
CA PRO A 22 7.09 0.04 14.85
C PRO A 22 7.56 1.08 15.89
N ALA A 23 8.79 1.61 15.77
CA ALA A 23 9.28 2.65 16.66
C ALA A 23 8.67 4.03 16.36
N ILE A 24 8.15 4.26 15.14
CA ILE A 24 7.44 5.48 14.74
C ILE A 24 6.17 5.09 13.96
N ALA A 25 5.19 4.53 14.68
CA ALA A 25 3.97 3.96 14.10
C ALA A 25 3.01 4.94 13.37
N ASN A 26 3.42 6.19 13.09
CA ASN A 26 2.58 7.22 12.47
C ASN A 26 3.28 8.04 11.37
N ASP A 27 4.49 7.64 10.95
CA ASP A 27 5.22 8.29 9.86
C ASP A 27 4.91 7.69 8.49
N GLY A 28 4.09 6.63 8.43
CA GLY A 28 3.59 6.00 7.22
C GLY A 28 4.65 5.22 6.47
N GLN A 29 5.68 4.75 7.20
CA GLN A 29 6.81 4.02 6.66
C GLN A 29 7.07 2.77 7.52
N ASN A 30 6.64 1.63 7.00
CA ASN A 30 6.74 0.34 7.66
C ASN A 30 7.21 -0.73 6.67
N LEU A 31 8.52 -0.96 6.64
CA LEU A 31 9.14 -1.91 5.71
C LEU A 31 8.53 -3.32 5.82
N VAL A 32 8.14 -3.74 7.03
CA VAL A 32 7.52 -5.07 7.20
C VAL A 32 6.18 -5.10 6.47
N ILE A 33 5.29 -4.14 6.73
CA ILE A 33 4.00 -4.05 6.05
C ILE A 33 4.18 -3.93 4.53
N HIS A 34 5.16 -3.14 4.09
CA HIS A 34 5.48 -2.95 2.68
C HIS A 34 5.82 -4.27 1.97
N GLU A 35 6.79 -5.02 2.47
CA GLU A 35 7.22 -6.27 1.83
C GLU A 35 6.13 -7.35 1.91
N PHE A 36 5.35 -7.40 2.99
CA PHE A 36 4.20 -8.30 3.08
C PHE A 36 3.07 -7.90 2.11
N ALA A 37 2.88 -6.60 1.83
CA ALA A 37 1.96 -6.16 0.79
C ALA A 37 2.41 -6.68 -0.59
N HIS A 38 3.70 -6.68 -0.89
CA HIS A 38 4.20 -7.29 -2.14
C HIS A 38 3.99 -8.80 -2.19
N GLN A 39 4.13 -9.53 -1.08
CA GLN A 39 3.82 -10.96 -1.06
C GLN A 39 2.34 -11.24 -1.31
N LEU A 40 1.46 -10.40 -0.78
CA LEU A 40 0.03 -10.47 -1.08
C LEU A 40 -0.23 -10.13 -2.54
N ASP A 41 0.40 -9.09 -3.07
CA ASP A 41 0.29 -8.68 -4.47
C ASP A 41 0.64 -9.85 -5.42
N GLN A 42 1.78 -10.50 -5.13
CA GLN A 42 2.34 -11.58 -5.92
C GLN A 42 1.68 -12.95 -5.71
N TRP A 43 0.59 -13.05 -4.92
CA TRP A 43 0.02 -14.34 -4.55
C TRP A 43 -0.47 -15.15 -5.75
N ASP A 44 -1.01 -14.48 -6.78
CA ASP A 44 -1.44 -15.12 -8.02
C ASP A 44 -0.32 -15.26 -9.08
N GLY A 45 0.90 -14.83 -8.73
CA GLY A 45 2.09 -14.87 -9.56
C GLY A 45 2.39 -13.59 -10.34
N VAL A 46 1.60 -12.51 -10.17
CA VAL A 46 1.80 -11.22 -10.85
C VAL A 46 1.93 -10.10 -9.82
N ALA A 47 2.81 -9.12 -10.06
CA ALA A 47 2.93 -7.92 -9.20
C ALA A 47 2.34 -6.71 -9.93
N ASP A 48 1.05 -6.46 -9.77
CA ASP A 48 0.31 -5.40 -10.48
C ASP A 48 -0.56 -4.51 -9.56
N GLY A 49 -0.44 -4.66 -8.24
CA GLY A 49 -1.27 -3.97 -7.24
C GLY A 49 -2.66 -4.59 -7.06
N ALA A 50 -2.87 -5.82 -7.50
CA ALA A 50 -4.12 -6.57 -7.42
C ALA A 50 -3.90 -7.94 -6.74
N PRO A 51 -3.81 -7.99 -5.40
CA PRO A 51 -3.27 -9.12 -4.64
C PRO A 51 -4.01 -10.46 -4.76
N LEU A 52 -5.27 -10.47 -5.20
CA LEU A 52 -6.00 -11.71 -5.43
C LEU A 52 -6.99 -11.51 -6.57
N ARG A 53 -6.74 -12.13 -7.72
CA ARG A 53 -7.66 -12.05 -8.87
C ARG A 53 -9.10 -12.43 -8.54
N ALA A 54 -9.33 -13.39 -7.65
CA ALA A 54 -10.67 -13.76 -7.18
C ALA A 54 -11.34 -12.60 -6.41
N PHE A 55 -10.62 -11.97 -5.49
CA PHE A 55 -11.10 -10.81 -4.73
C PHE A 55 -11.37 -9.61 -5.65
N VAL A 56 -10.46 -9.31 -6.57
CA VAL A 56 -10.60 -8.19 -7.52
C VAL A 56 -11.77 -8.42 -8.48
N ASN A 57 -12.02 -9.65 -8.91
CA ASN A 57 -13.19 -9.97 -9.73
C ASN A 57 -14.52 -9.78 -8.97
N GLU A 58 -14.53 -10.05 -7.67
CA GLU A 58 -15.68 -9.82 -6.79
C GLU A 58 -15.83 -8.33 -6.43
N HIS A 59 -14.73 -7.57 -6.44
CA HIS A 59 -14.68 -6.15 -6.12
C HIS A 59 -14.37 -5.33 -7.36
N LYS A 60 -15.38 -5.22 -8.23
CA LYS A 60 -15.29 -4.59 -9.56
C LYS A 60 -14.75 -3.15 -9.55
N ASP A 61 -14.86 -2.47 -8.41
CA ASP A 61 -14.37 -1.10 -8.26
C ASP A 61 -12.88 -1.04 -7.87
N TRP A 62 -12.24 -2.13 -7.43
CA TRP A 62 -10.83 -2.15 -6.99
C TRP A 62 -9.89 -1.59 -8.04
N SER A 63 -9.82 -2.24 -9.21
CA SER A 63 -8.87 -1.86 -10.27
C SER A 63 -9.08 -0.41 -10.71
N LYS A 64 -10.34 0.02 -10.82
CA LYS A 64 -10.69 1.40 -11.17
C LYS A 64 -10.24 2.38 -10.09
N ASN A 65 -10.59 2.12 -8.83
CA ASN A 65 -10.30 3.00 -7.70
C ASN A 65 -8.80 3.13 -7.47
N PHE A 66 -8.05 2.03 -7.55
CA PHE A 66 -6.59 2.02 -7.45
C PHE A 66 -5.92 2.74 -8.61
N GLN A 67 -6.35 2.51 -9.85
CA GLN A 67 -5.81 3.21 -11.02
C GLN A 67 -6.04 4.72 -10.94
N GLU A 68 -7.28 5.16 -10.63
CA GLU A 68 -7.60 6.58 -10.46
C GLU A 68 -6.81 7.23 -9.32
N ALA A 69 -6.63 6.52 -8.21
CA ALA A 69 -5.88 6.99 -7.06
C ALA A 69 -4.37 7.10 -7.35
N PHE A 70 -3.80 6.12 -8.06
CA PHE A 70 -2.42 6.11 -8.53
C PHE A 70 -2.14 7.32 -9.42
N GLU A 71 -2.97 7.54 -10.44
CA GLU A 71 -2.82 8.69 -11.34
C GLU A 71 -2.97 10.03 -10.59
N LYS A 72 -3.95 10.12 -9.68
CA LYS A 72 -4.13 11.28 -8.81
C LYS A 72 -2.88 11.52 -7.95
N HIS A 73 -2.28 10.46 -7.40
CA HIS A 73 -1.07 10.53 -6.60
C HIS A 73 0.13 11.04 -7.43
N ALA A 74 0.38 10.45 -8.60
CA ALA A 74 1.44 10.88 -9.51
C ALA A 74 1.29 12.36 -9.94
N LYS A 75 0.07 12.79 -10.28
CA LYS A 75 -0.23 14.19 -10.62
C LYS A 75 0.07 15.14 -9.45
N ARG A 76 -0.25 14.74 -8.22
CA ARG A 76 0.04 15.55 -7.02
C ARG A 76 1.54 15.67 -6.74
N LEU A 77 2.28 14.57 -6.89
CA LEU A 77 3.74 14.56 -6.75
C LEU A 77 4.38 15.53 -7.76
N LYS A 78 4.01 15.40 -9.04
CA LYS A 78 4.51 16.29 -10.11
C LYS A 78 4.20 17.77 -9.84
N ALA A 79 3.07 18.06 -9.21
CA ALA A 79 2.67 19.41 -8.84
C ALA A 79 3.27 19.90 -7.50
N GLY A 80 4.21 19.16 -6.89
CA GLY A 80 4.85 19.53 -5.62
C GLY A 80 3.88 19.63 -4.44
N ARG A 81 2.72 18.96 -4.51
CA ARG A 81 1.70 19.03 -3.46
C ARG A 81 2.05 18.07 -2.32
N LYS A 82 1.75 18.46 -1.07
CA LYS A 82 1.87 17.57 0.09
C LYS A 82 1.13 16.25 -0.14
N LEU A 83 1.81 15.14 0.11
CA LEU A 83 1.30 13.79 -0.06
C LEU A 83 0.93 13.16 1.30
N VAL A 84 -0.01 12.23 1.27
CA VAL A 84 -0.43 11.44 2.44
C VAL A 84 0.18 10.05 2.37
N ILE A 85 0.03 9.42 1.21
CA ILE A 85 0.77 8.23 0.77
C ILE A 85 2.19 8.66 0.39
N ASP A 86 3.19 7.82 0.62
CA ASP A 86 4.59 8.11 0.28
C ASP A 86 4.76 8.34 -1.23
N SER A 87 5.68 9.24 -1.61
CA SER A 87 6.00 9.54 -3.01
C SER A 87 6.46 8.33 -3.82
N TYR A 88 7.02 7.32 -3.14
CA TYR A 88 7.46 6.09 -3.78
C TYR A 88 6.30 5.34 -4.48
N GLY A 89 5.07 5.53 -4.01
CA GLY A 89 3.87 5.02 -4.67
C GLY A 89 3.59 5.60 -6.06
N ALA A 90 4.32 6.61 -6.52
CA ALA A 90 4.23 7.08 -7.91
C ALA A 90 5.04 6.22 -8.91
N THR A 91 5.80 5.23 -8.42
CA THR A 91 6.72 4.43 -9.26
C THR A 91 5.97 3.47 -10.18
N ASN A 92 5.07 2.65 -9.63
CA ASN A 92 4.22 1.72 -10.36
C ASN A 92 3.01 1.32 -9.48
N PRO A 93 2.00 0.59 -10.02
CA PRO A 93 0.82 0.17 -9.25
C PRO A 93 1.12 -0.74 -8.03
N ALA A 94 2.09 -1.65 -8.14
CA ALA A 94 2.47 -2.54 -7.03
C ALA A 94 3.04 -1.74 -5.85
N GLU A 95 3.94 -0.78 -6.13
CA GLU A 95 4.47 0.14 -5.14
C GLU A 95 3.37 1.01 -4.54
N PHE A 96 2.44 1.48 -5.37
CA PHE A 96 1.30 2.26 -4.90
C PHE A 96 0.44 1.47 -3.92
N PHE A 97 0.19 0.19 -4.18
CA PHE A 97 -0.52 -0.69 -3.26
C PHE A 97 0.25 -0.88 -1.94
N ALA A 98 1.55 -1.15 -2.00
CA ALA A 98 2.39 -1.35 -0.82
C ALA A 98 2.41 -0.12 0.10
N VAL A 99 2.72 1.07 -0.44
CA VAL A 99 2.74 2.31 0.37
C VAL A 99 1.35 2.78 0.79
N SER A 100 0.29 2.41 0.05
CA SER A 100 -1.09 2.64 0.49
C SER A 100 -1.45 1.77 1.68
N THR A 101 -0.95 0.53 1.70
CA THR A 101 -1.11 -0.40 2.82
C THR A 101 -0.39 0.09 4.07
N GLU A 102 0.86 0.55 3.94
CA GLU A 102 1.57 1.20 5.06
C GLU A 102 0.77 2.38 5.62
N THR A 103 0.26 3.24 4.73
CA THR A 103 -0.54 4.41 5.11
C THR A 103 -1.87 4.01 5.75
N PHE A 104 -2.47 2.89 5.35
CA PHE A 104 -3.72 2.39 5.90
C PHE A 104 -3.56 2.01 7.37
N PHE A 105 -2.48 1.31 7.72
CA PHE A 105 -2.22 0.91 9.09
C PHE A 105 -1.69 2.05 9.97
N GLU A 106 -0.81 2.92 9.44
CA GLU A 106 -0.13 3.93 10.26
C GLU A 106 -0.77 5.32 10.25
N LYS A 107 -1.52 5.66 9.20
CA LYS A 107 -2.18 6.96 9.04
C LYS A 107 -3.63 6.84 8.56
N PRO A 108 -4.46 5.93 9.15
CA PRO A 108 -5.78 5.61 8.63
C PRO A 108 -6.68 6.83 8.43
N LYS A 109 -6.72 7.74 9.42
CA LYS A 109 -7.52 8.98 9.33
C LYS A 109 -7.09 9.90 8.19
N LYS A 110 -5.78 10.02 7.92
CA LYS A 110 -5.29 10.84 6.81
C LYS A 110 -5.59 10.17 5.47
N LEU A 111 -5.49 8.83 5.40
CA LEU A 111 -5.83 8.07 4.21
C LEU A 111 -7.31 8.22 3.88
N LEU A 112 -8.21 7.97 4.84
CA LEU A 112 -9.66 8.13 4.66
C LEU A 112 -10.03 9.54 4.16
N ASN A 113 -9.43 10.58 4.75
CA ASN A 113 -9.71 11.96 4.35
C ASN A 113 -9.24 12.31 2.92
N ARG A 114 -8.17 11.66 2.41
CA ARG A 114 -7.55 12.02 1.13
C ARG A 114 -7.92 11.08 -0.02
N TYR A 115 -8.05 9.80 0.30
CA TYR A 115 -8.31 8.67 -0.59
C TYR A 115 -9.38 7.76 0.03
N PRO A 116 -10.63 8.25 0.20
CA PRO A 116 -11.68 7.49 0.88
C PRO A 116 -12.05 6.19 0.15
N ALA A 117 -11.94 6.14 -1.18
CA ALA A 117 -12.14 4.92 -1.94
C ALA A 117 -11.08 3.86 -1.59
N ILE A 118 -9.79 4.22 -1.62
CA ILE A 118 -8.68 3.34 -1.24
C ILE A 118 -8.83 2.82 0.19
N TYR A 119 -9.24 3.68 1.12
CA TYR A 119 -9.49 3.24 2.50
C TYR A 119 -10.55 2.13 2.57
N LYS A 120 -11.67 2.29 1.85
CA LYS A 120 -12.75 1.30 1.82
C LYS A 120 -12.31 -0.01 1.18
N GLU A 121 -11.57 0.07 0.07
CA GLU A 121 -11.02 -1.11 -0.60
C GLU A 121 -10.08 -1.89 0.33
N LEU A 122 -9.11 -1.20 0.97
CA LEU A 122 -8.17 -1.83 1.90
C LEU A 122 -8.86 -2.38 3.16
N LYS A 123 -9.88 -1.69 3.68
CA LYS A 123 -10.72 -2.20 4.78
C LYS A 123 -11.44 -3.49 4.38
N SER A 124 -11.99 -3.55 3.17
CA SER A 124 -12.64 -4.76 2.64
C SER A 124 -11.63 -5.90 2.47
N PHE A 125 -10.47 -5.59 1.90
CA PHE A 125 -9.41 -6.56 1.60
C PHE A 125 -8.78 -7.17 2.85
N TYR A 126 -8.37 -6.33 3.81
CA TYR A 126 -7.79 -6.81 5.05
C TYR A 126 -8.81 -7.28 6.07
N MET A 127 -10.10 -7.00 5.86
CA MET A 127 -11.18 -7.23 6.83
C MET A 127 -10.89 -6.62 8.22
N LEU A 128 -10.19 -5.47 8.23
CA LEU A 128 -9.76 -4.74 9.42
C LEU A 128 -10.13 -3.27 9.31
N ASP A 129 -10.30 -2.59 10.44
CA ASP A 129 -10.52 -1.15 10.50
C ASP A 129 -9.54 -0.48 11.48
N PRO A 130 -8.38 0.03 11.02
CA PRO A 130 -7.40 0.68 11.88
C PRO A 130 -7.87 1.99 12.51
N LEU A 131 -9.04 2.53 12.13
CA LEU A 131 -9.65 3.66 12.85
C LEU A 131 -10.24 3.26 14.20
N GLU A 132 -10.46 1.97 14.43
CA GLU A 132 -11.03 1.42 15.66
C GLU A 132 -9.94 0.95 16.65
N TRP A 133 -8.66 1.21 16.37
CA TRP A 133 -7.51 0.81 17.19
C TRP A 133 -7.13 1.87 18.24
#